data_AF-A0A3M2CFH1-F1
#
_entry.id   AF-A0A3M2CFH1-F1
#
_cell.length_a   1.000
_cell.length_b   1.000
_cell.length_c   1.000
_cell.angle_alpha   90.00
_cell.angle_beta   90.00
_cell.angle_gamma   90.00
#
_symmetry.space_group_name_H-M   'P 1'
#
loop_
_entity.id
_entity.type
_entity.pdbx_description
1 polymer ?
#
loop_
_entity_poly.entity_id
_entity_poly.type
_entity_poly.pdbx_seq_one_letter_code
_entity_poly.pdbx_strand_id
1 'polypeptide(L)'
;MRYFLGISCALLLGVLNLASATEPPPVLRVDLNADGRPEEISARKSATTEFAEFYQVTVRDSSGTLLWQSPKVTTTDHPFAFGVWEEGDSLPQIAADVDGDGAVELLVPAPRSDVSPTYYRIFRWQKSAFEHVRNRALFASAMNPESFTWITEAPIYGRWIDEFLGTDPAGNFTVRIGEMQEGRYRTGLASVERTSTGFRIVRWINPLTEVGPTESPEQPPATSQPSANMAIVRYLAAITDVDRRSSSGVPLTELKDILAQDRANVHRFGRRQRGDELDSYFTTPAHRELFQRLRVSCPLKLAERIRTGGNVLIFVTVYPDRVEIEEAP
;
A
#
# COMPACT_ATOMS: atom_id res chain seq x y z
N MET A 1 31.88 31.70 54.91
CA MET A 1 30.96 30.53 54.88
C MET A 1 29.93 30.80 53.80
N ARG A 2 30.08 30.09 52.67
CA ARG A 2 29.11 29.72 51.61
C ARG A 2 28.08 30.75 51.05
N TYR A 3 28.34 31.13 49.79
CA TYR A 3 27.49 31.31 48.59
C TYR A 3 25.96 31.30 48.71
N PHE A 4 25.28 32.18 47.94
CA PHE A 4 24.43 31.76 46.80
C PHE A 4 24.04 32.97 45.91
N LEU A 5 24.55 32.99 44.68
CA LEU A 5 24.18 33.88 43.58
C LEU A 5 23.16 33.10 42.73
N GLY A 6 21.92 33.59 42.65
CA GLY A 6 20.86 32.96 41.85
C GLY A 6 21.07 33.25 40.37
N ILE A 7 21.61 32.28 39.63
CA ILE A 7 21.61 32.29 38.16
C ILE A 7 20.36 31.54 37.71
N SER A 8 19.41 32.26 37.10
CA SER A 8 18.32 31.65 36.32
C SER A 8 18.93 30.93 35.11
N CYS A 9 18.94 29.60 35.17
CA CYS A 9 19.28 28.76 34.03
C CYS A 9 17.96 28.40 33.32
N ALA A 10 17.68 29.06 32.20
CA ALA A 10 16.61 28.64 31.30
C ALA A 10 17.06 27.35 30.62
N LEU A 11 16.48 26.21 31.02
CA LEU A 11 16.62 24.95 30.27
C LEU A 11 15.87 25.10 28.95
N LEU A 12 16.62 25.34 27.88
CA LEU A 12 16.14 25.13 26.52
C LEU A 12 16.07 23.61 26.32
N LEU A 13 14.89 23.03 26.51
CA LEU A 13 14.59 21.65 26.08
C LEU A 13 14.59 21.64 24.56
N GLY A 14 15.77 21.40 23.98
CA GLY A 14 15.91 21.07 22.57
C GLY A 14 15.23 19.73 22.33
N VAL A 15 14.07 19.77 21.68
CA VAL A 15 13.43 18.57 21.12
C VAL A 15 14.38 18.06 20.04
N LEU A 16 15.09 16.96 20.34
CA LEU A 16 15.75 16.18 19.30
C LEU A 16 14.65 15.63 18.40
N ASN A 17 14.45 16.26 17.24
CA ASN A 17 13.78 15.62 16.13
C ASN A 17 14.62 14.41 15.74
N LEU A 18 14.21 13.22 16.21
CA LEU A 18 14.56 11.98 15.55
C LEU A 18 13.84 11.99 14.21
N ALA A 19 14.46 12.61 13.20
CA ALA A 19 14.11 12.33 11.83
C ALA A 19 14.30 10.82 11.66
N SER A 20 13.21 10.10 11.40
CA SER A 20 13.29 8.73 10.90
C SER A 20 14.16 8.79 9.65
N ALA A 21 15.39 8.28 9.74
CA ALA A 21 16.25 8.16 8.59
C ALA A 21 15.62 7.08 7.71
N THR A 22 14.89 7.48 6.68
CA THR A 22 14.44 6.57 5.63
C THR A 22 15.68 5.85 5.09
N GLU A 23 15.64 4.52 5.08
CA GLU A 23 16.73 3.73 4.50
C GLU A 23 17.00 4.22 3.07
N PRO A 24 18.27 4.30 2.64
CA PRO A 24 18.57 4.72 1.29
C PRO A 24 17.90 3.76 0.29
N PRO A 25 17.39 4.27 -0.85
CA PRO A 25 16.77 3.41 -1.85
C PRO A 25 17.70 2.28 -2.29
N PRO A 26 17.14 1.10 -2.63
CA PRO A 26 17.93 -0.05 -3.04
C PRO A 26 18.75 0.26 -4.29
N VAL A 27 19.94 -0.33 -4.33
CA VAL A 27 20.82 -0.35 -5.51
C VAL A 27 20.85 -1.77 -6.04
N LEU A 28 20.34 -1.95 -7.26
CA LEU A 28 20.29 -3.24 -7.93
C LEU A 28 21.42 -3.33 -8.96
N ARG A 29 21.93 -4.55 -9.17
CA ARG A 29 22.98 -4.82 -10.17
C ARG A 29 22.58 -6.00 -11.02
N VAL A 30 22.51 -5.80 -12.33
CA VAL A 30 22.11 -6.81 -13.30
C VAL A 30 22.71 -6.49 -14.66
N ASP A 31 23.10 -7.52 -15.40
CA ASP A 31 23.56 -7.38 -16.78
C ASP A 31 22.34 -7.22 -17.70
N LEU A 32 22.07 -5.98 -18.11
CA LEU A 32 20.91 -5.60 -18.93
C LEU A 32 21.15 -5.85 -20.41
N ASN A 33 22.41 -5.93 -20.85
CA ASN A 33 22.79 -5.99 -22.26
C ASN A 33 23.48 -7.32 -22.66
N ALA A 34 23.64 -8.24 -21.71
CA ALA A 34 24.30 -9.53 -21.83
C ALA A 34 25.80 -9.44 -22.23
N ASP A 35 26.50 -8.38 -21.82
CA ASP A 35 27.94 -8.20 -22.09
C ASP A 35 28.85 -8.79 -20.99
N GLY A 36 28.26 -9.37 -19.95
CA GLY A 36 28.94 -9.95 -18.79
C GLY A 36 29.32 -8.94 -17.71
N ARG A 37 28.95 -7.67 -17.84
CA ARG A 37 29.19 -6.62 -16.85
C ARG A 37 27.85 -6.07 -16.35
N PRO A 38 27.57 -6.14 -15.04
CA PRO A 38 26.29 -5.65 -14.55
C PRO A 38 26.21 -4.12 -14.59
N GLU A 39 25.09 -3.62 -15.11
CA GLU A 39 24.64 -2.24 -14.90
C GLU A 39 24.15 -2.04 -13.47
N GLU A 40 24.28 -0.81 -12.99
CA GLU A 40 23.70 -0.35 -11.73
C GLU A 40 22.35 0.32 -11.96
N ILE A 41 21.33 -0.12 -11.24
CA ILE A 41 20.01 0.52 -11.16
C ILE A 41 19.86 1.14 -9.78
N SER A 42 19.68 2.46 -9.72
CA SER A 42 19.52 3.19 -8.46
C SER A 42 18.46 4.27 -8.55
N ALA A 43 17.78 4.54 -7.44
CA ALA A 43 16.78 5.58 -7.35
C ALA A 43 17.35 6.86 -6.72
N ARG A 44 17.08 8.02 -7.32
CA ARG A 44 17.49 9.34 -6.83
C ARG A 44 16.29 10.21 -6.54
N LYS A 45 16.24 10.81 -5.35
CA LYS A 45 15.17 11.73 -4.96
C LYS A 45 15.09 12.88 -5.96
N SER A 46 13.89 13.16 -6.43
CA SER A 46 13.60 14.11 -7.51
C SER A 46 12.60 15.20 -7.12
N ALA A 47 11.67 14.89 -6.22
CA ALA A 47 10.74 15.83 -5.63
C ALA A 47 10.28 15.35 -4.25
N THR A 48 9.83 16.29 -3.44
CA THR A 48 9.18 16.04 -2.14
C THR A 48 7.93 16.90 -2.09
N THR A 49 6.85 16.33 -1.60
CA THR A 49 5.60 17.01 -1.27
C THR A 49 5.32 16.83 0.22
N GLU A 50 4.21 17.35 0.72
CA GLU A 50 3.80 17.18 2.11
C GLU A 50 3.64 15.70 2.51
N PHE A 51 3.19 14.83 1.58
CA PHE A 51 2.80 13.44 1.86
C PHE A 51 3.62 12.40 1.09
N ALA A 52 4.62 12.82 0.32
CA ALA A 52 5.28 11.95 -0.65
C ALA A 52 6.71 12.37 -1.00
N GLU A 53 7.60 11.40 -1.10
CA GLU A 53 8.90 11.52 -1.75
C GLU A 53 8.89 10.81 -3.10
N PHE A 54 9.28 11.52 -4.17
CA PHE A 54 9.35 10.99 -5.52
C PHE A 54 10.80 10.81 -5.97
N TYR A 55 11.07 9.70 -6.65
CA TYR A 55 12.38 9.30 -7.11
C TYR A 55 12.38 9.09 -8.62
N GLN A 56 13.53 9.35 -9.24
CA GLN A 56 13.83 8.90 -10.59
C GLN A 56 14.73 7.68 -10.51
N VAL A 57 14.39 6.63 -11.23
CA VAL A 57 15.26 5.47 -11.40
C VAL A 57 16.28 5.79 -12.48
N THR A 58 17.54 5.49 -12.21
CA THR A 58 18.67 5.68 -13.13
C THR A 58 19.36 4.36 -13.38
N VAL A 59 19.83 4.16 -14.61
CA VAL A 59 20.66 3.03 -15.02
C VAL A 59 22.03 3.57 -15.41
N ARG A 60 23.09 3.00 -14.84
CA ARG A 60 24.48 3.33 -15.17
C ARG A 60 25.24 2.09 -15.56
N ASP A 61 26.15 2.24 -16.52
CA ASP A 61 27.10 1.18 -16.84
C ASP A 61 28.15 0.98 -15.74
N SER A 62 28.98 -0.05 -15.90
CA SER A 62 30.10 -0.36 -14.99
C SER A 62 31.12 0.76 -14.78
N SER A 63 31.18 1.75 -15.70
CA SER A 63 32.04 2.93 -15.60
C SER A 63 31.38 4.12 -14.88
N GLY A 64 30.07 4.01 -14.59
CA GLY A 64 29.25 5.06 -14.00
C GLY A 64 28.58 5.98 -15.01
N THR A 65 28.66 5.68 -16.31
CA THR A 65 28.01 6.46 -17.37
C THR A 65 26.50 6.22 -17.33
N LEU A 66 25.72 7.30 -17.32
CA LEU A 66 24.25 7.24 -17.33
C LEU A 66 23.75 6.70 -18.68
N LEU A 67 23.11 5.54 -18.66
CA LEU A 67 22.50 4.92 -19.82
C LEU A 67 21.03 5.32 -19.98
N TRP A 68 20.32 5.40 -18.86
CA TRP A 68 18.90 5.74 -18.85
C TRP A 68 18.48 6.39 -17.53
N GLN A 69 17.44 7.21 -17.61
CA GLN A 69 16.78 7.81 -16.45
C GLN A 69 15.28 7.87 -16.69
N SER A 70 14.49 7.48 -15.70
CA SER A 70 13.03 7.54 -15.77
C SER A 70 12.52 8.98 -15.90
N PRO A 71 11.32 9.20 -16.44
CA PRO A 71 10.66 10.50 -16.39
C PRO A 71 10.58 11.03 -14.96
N LYS A 72 10.66 12.35 -14.81
CA LYS A 72 10.39 13.01 -13.54
C LYS A 72 8.88 13.20 -13.40
N VAL A 73 8.30 12.64 -12.35
CA VAL A 73 6.86 12.72 -12.08
C VAL A 73 6.59 13.06 -10.62
N THR A 74 5.41 13.61 -10.36
CA THR A 74 4.97 14.05 -9.03
C THR A 74 3.54 13.62 -8.73
N THR A 75 3.00 12.68 -9.51
CA THR A 75 1.69 12.07 -9.29
C THR A 75 1.88 10.57 -9.08
N THR A 76 1.11 9.98 -8.16
CA THR A 76 1.27 8.57 -7.75
C THR A 76 0.65 7.57 -8.73
N ASP A 77 -0.23 8.05 -9.61
CA ASP A 77 -0.94 7.25 -10.63
C ASP A 77 -0.09 6.97 -11.88
N HIS A 78 1.01 7.70 -12.07
CA HIS A 78 1.87 7.50 -13.24
C HIS A 78 2.65 6.17 -13.14
N PRO A 79 2.82 5.41 -14.23
CA PRO A 79 3.56 4.15 -14.20
C PRO A 79 4.97 4.30 -13.62
N PHE A 80 5.69 5.37 -13.98
CA PHE A 80 7.03 5.71 -13.46
C PHE A 80 7.04 6.51 -12.15
N ALA A 81 5.95 6.52 -11.38
CA ALA A 81 5.93 7.14 -10.07
C ALA A 81 6.68 6.26 -9.07
N PHE A 82 7.99 6.44 -8.93
CA PHE A 82 8.76 5.74 -7.89
C PHE A 82 8.78 6.61 -6.65
N GLY A 83 8.51 6.03 -5.49
CA GLY A 83 8.35 6.86 -4.31
C GLY A 83 8.15 6.12 -3.01
N VAL A 84 8.17 6.92 -1.95
CA VAL A 84 7.74 6.56 -0.60
C VAL A 84 6.59 7.49 -0.28
N TRP A 85 5.43 6.91 0.01
CA TRP A 85 4.18 7.61 0.26
C TRP A 85 3.50 7.05 1.51
N GLU A 86 2.47 7.73 2.01
CA GLU A 86 1.66 7.20 3.11
C GLU A 86 0.99 5.86 2.74
N GLU A 87 0.72 5.66 1.44
CA GLU A 87 0.20 4.41 0.90
C GLU A 87 1.27 3.32 0.73
N GLY A 88 2.50 3.54 1.17
CA GLY A 88 3.57 2.55 1.14
C GLY A 88 4.59 2.75 0.03
N ASP A 89 5.65 1.95 0.12
CA ASP A 89 6.85 2.09 -0.70
C ASP A 89 6.64 1.53 -2.09
N SER A 90 7.11 2.28 -3.09
CA SER A 90 7.01 1.95 -4.50
C SER A 90 8.35 2.17 -5.19
N LEU A 91 9.39 1.56 -4.60
CA LEU A 91 10.76 1.55 -5.08
C LEU A 91 11.12 0.18 -5.69
N PRO A 92 12.07 0.11 -6.63
CA PRO A 92 12.44 -1.17 -7.24
C PRO A 92 12.91 -2.22 -6.23
N GLN A 93 12.34 -3.42 -6.29
CA GLN A 93 12.72 -4.52 -5.39
C GLN A 93 13.75 -5.45 -6.03
N ILE A 94 13.54 -5.82 -7.29
CA ILE A 94 14.48 -6.67 -8.06
C ILE A 94 14.55 -6.25 -9.52
N ALA A 95 15.68 -6.59 -10.14
CA ALA A 95 15.88 -6.54 -11.58
C ALA A 95 16.47 -7.87 -12.04
N ALA A 96 15.72 -8.65 -12.82
CA ALA A 96 16.12 -9.97 -13.30
C ALA A 96 15.26 -10.38 -14.50
N ASP A 97 15.70 -11.39 -15.25
CA ASP A 97 14.85 -12.11 -16.21
C ASP A 97 13.86 -13.00 -15.45
N VAL A 98 12.65 -12.46 -15.20
CA VAL A 98 11.66 -13.10 -14.32
C VAL A 98 10.74 -14.06 -15.05
N ASP A 99 10.61 -13.95 -16.37
CA ASP A 99 9.81 -14.85 -17.20
C ASP A 99 10.65 -15.80 -18.07
N GLY A 100 11.99 -15.68 -18.03
CA GLY A 100 12.92 -16.62 -18.62
C GLY A 100 13.12 -16.43 -20.12
N ASP A 101 12.77 -15.26 -20.66
CA ASP A 101 12.85 -14.97 -22.09
C ASP A 101 14.13 -14.22 -22.51
N GLY A 102 15.03 -13.98 -21.55
CA GLY A 102 16.33 -13.37 -21.74
C GLY A 102 16.33 -11.85 -21.68
N ALA A 103 15.18 -11.18 -21.52
CA ALA A 103 15.14 -9.76 -21.19
C ALA A 103 15.07 -9.58 -19.67
N VAL A 104 15.55 -8.43 -19.19
CA VAL A 104 15.48 -8.10 -17.77
C VAL A 104 14.23 -7.29 -17.47
N GLU A 105 13.48 -7.73 -16.47
CA GLU A 105 12.39 -6.99 -15.88
C GLU A 105 12.81 -6.29 -14.58
N LEU A 106 12.24 -5.12 -14.35
CA LEU A 106 12.28 -4.41 -13.08
C LEU A 106 10.92 -4.60 -12.40
N LEU A 107 10.91 -5.21 -11.22
CA LEU A 107 9.70 -5.36 -10.41
C LEU A 107 9.63 -4.27 -9.36
N VAL A 108 8.55 -3.50 -9.42
CA VAL A 108 8.28 -2.41 -8.48
C VAL A 108 6.89 -2.63 -7.88
N PRO A 109 6.74 -2.77 -6.55
CA PRO A 109 5.43 -2.90 -5.94
C PRO A 109 4.61 -1.63 -6.24
N ALA A 110 3.34 -1.81 -6.57
CA ALA A 110 2.38 -0.73 -6.55
C ALA A 110 2.15 -0.30 -5.09
N PRO A 111 1.89 0.98 -4.83
CA PRO A 111 1.56 1.45 -3.49
C PRO A 111 0.38 0.69 -2.91
N ARG A 112 0.49 0.32 -1.64
CA ARG A 112 -0.52 -0.42 -0.88
C ARG A 112 -0.45 -0.09 0.62
N SER A 113 -1.55 0.45 1.16
CA SER A 113 -1.73 0.76 2.58
C SER A 113 -2.47 -0.32 3.37
N ASP A 114 -2.87 -1.41 2.72
CA ASP A 114 -3.67 -2.48 3.31
C ASP A 114 -2.99 -3.86 3.24
N VAL A 115 -3.71 -4.87 3.73
CA VAL A 115 -3.31 -6.29 3.62
C VAL A 115 -4.11 -6.93 2.48
N SER A 116 -3.76 -6.56 1.26
CA SER A 116 -4.26 -7.15 0.01
C SER A 116 -3.10 -7.67 -0.85
N PRO A 117 -3.32 -8.48 -1.89
CA PRO A 117 -2.22 -8.95 -2.73
C PRO A 117 -1.39 -7.83 -3.38
N THR A 118 -0.06 -7.92 -3.29
CA THR A 118 0.84 -6.96 -3.95
C THR A 118 0.70 -7.06 -5.46
N TYR A 119 0.35 -5.94 -6.10
CA TYR A 119 0.52 -5.78 -7.54
C TYR A 119 1.91 -5.23 -7.80
N TYR A 120 2.60 -5.80 -8.77
CA TYR A 120 3.86 -5.28 -9.29
C TYR A 120 3.60 -4.51 -10.57
N ARG A 121 4.11 -3.28 -10.64
CA ARG A 121 4.39 -2.60 -11.90
C ARG A 121 5.62 -3.26 -12.49
N ILE A 122 5.43 -3.89 -13.64
CA ILE A 122 6.47 -4.65 -14.34
C ILE A 122 6.98 -3.76 -15.46
N PHE A 123 8.26 -3.45 -15.40
CA PHE A 123 8.97 -2.79 -16.50
C PHE A 123 9.90 -3.77 -17.16
N ARG A 124 10.12 -3.61 -18.46
CA ARG A 124 11.05 -4.43 -19.23
C ARG A 124 12.12 -3.56 -19.85
N TRP A 125 13.37 -3.99 -19.73
CA TRP A 125 14.47 -3.33 -20.42
C TRP A 125 14.36 -3.60 -21.92
N GLN A 126 14.22 -2.54 -22.70
CA GLN A 126 14.12 -2.59 -24.14
C GLN A 126 15.18 -1.69 -24.75
N LYS A 127 16.23 -2.32 -25.28
CA LYS A 127 17.38 -1.70 -25.96
C LYS A 127 18.19 -0.75 -25.07
N SER A 128 17.59 0.34 -24.62
CA SER A 128 18.24 1.42 -23.87
C SER A 128 17.33 2.07 -22.81
N ALA A 129 16.16 1.51 -22.54
CA ALA A 129 15.20 2.09 -21.60
C ALA A 129 14.35 1.02 -20.92
N PHE A 130 13.91 1.28 -19.69
CA PHE A 130 12.81 0.55 -19.09
C PHE A 130 11.48 1.09 -19.61
N GLU A 131 10.64 0.20 -20.12
CA GLU A 131 9.27 0.49 -20.51
C GLU A 131 8.30 -0.24 -19.58
N HIS A 132 7.25 0.45 -19.14
CA HIS A 132 6.18 -0.18 -18.38
C HIS A 132 5.40 -1.13 -19.28
N VAL A 133 5.25 -2.38 -18.86
CA VAL A 133 4.55 -3.41 -19.65
C VAL A 133 3.15 -3.66 -19.10
N ARG A 134 3.02 -3.88 -17.79
CA ARG A 134 1.76 -4.26 -17.15
C ARG A 134 1.84 -4.18 -15.62
N ASN A 135 0.67 -4.26 -14.98
CA ASN A 135 0.54 -4.48 -13.54
C ASN A 135 -0.05 -5.86 -13.29
N ARG A 136 0.57 -6.67 -12.43
CA ARG A 136 0.09 -8.03 -12.09
C ARG A 136 0.44 -8.38 -10.66
N ALA A 137 -0.39 -9.19 -10.02
CA ALA A 137 -0.06 -9.85 -8.76
C ALA A 137 0.45 -11.27 -9.00
N LEU A 138 1.27 -11.79 -8.10
CA LEU A 138 1.68 -13.19 -8.08
C LEU A 138 0.89 -13.92 -7.01
N PHE A 139 -0.07 -14.72 -7.43
CA PHE A 139 -1.04 -15.33 -6.54
C PHE A 139 -1.02 -16.85 -6.65
N ALA A 140 -1.17 -17.51 -5.51
CA ALA A 140 -1.08 -18.96 -5.42
C ALA A 140 -2.28 -19.64 -6.10
N SER A 141 -2.02 -20.72 -6.82
CA SER A 141 -3.07 -21.54 -7.40
C SER A 141 -3.87 -22.25 -6.31
N ALA A 142 -5.20 -22.24 -6.40
CA ALA A 142 -6.06 -23.00 -5.49
C ALA A 142 -5.77 -24.51 -5.53
N MET A 143 -5.30 -25.03 -6.67
CA MET A 143 -4.94 -26.44 -6.85
C MET A 143 -3.52 -26.76 -6.37
N ASN A 144 -2.66 -25.76 -6.26
CA ASN A 144 -1.27 -25.91 -5.81
C ASN A 144 -0.80 -24.62 -5.09
N PRO A 145 -0.97 -24.54 -3.76
CA PRO A 145 -0.69 -23.32 -2.99
C PRO A 145 0.81 -22.99 -2.87
N GLU A 146 1.69 -23.84 -3.39
CA GLU A 146 3.13 -23.62 -3.49
C GLU A 146 3.52 -23.05 -4.87
N SER A 147 2.57 -22.84 -5.79
CA SER A 147 2.81 -22.28 -7.12
C SER A 147 2.03 -20.99 -7.31
N PHE A 148 2.74 -19.93 -7.69
CA PHE A 148 2.23 -18.57 -7.91
C PHE A 148 2.21 -18.25 -9.39
N THR A 149 1.10 -17.72 -9.87
CA THR A 149 0.95 -17.30 -11.26
C THR A 149 0.62 -15.82 -11.34
N TRP A 150 1.07 -15.18 -12.43
CA TRP A 150 0.71 -13.80 -12.71
C TRP A 150 -0.80 -13.67 -13.00
N ILE A 151 -1.48 -12.81 -12.24
CA ILE A 151 -2.92 -12.57 -12.41
C ILE A 151 -3.25 -11.08 -12.49
N THR A 152 -4.36 -10.78 -13.17
CA THR A 152 -4.90 -9.42 -13.35
C THR A 152 -5.75 -8.95 -12.19
N GLU A 153 -6.45 -9.87 -11.53
CA GLU A 153 -7.43 -9.60 -10.49
C GLU A 153 -7.25 -10.61 -9.36
N ALA A 154 -6.59 -10.17 -8.31
CA ALA A 154 -6.28 -11.00 -7.16
C ALA A 154 -7.45 -11.06 -6.15
N PRO A 155 -7.87 -12.27 -5.72
CA PRO A 155 -8.78 -12.41 -4.60
C PRO A 155 -8.19 -11.84 -3.31
N ILE A 156 -9.05 -11.36 -2.41
CA ILE A 156 -8.62 -10.92 -1.08
C ILE A 156 -8.12 -12.10 -0.23
N TYR A 157 -8.72 -13.28 -0.40
CA TYR A 157 -8.36 -14.49 0.34
C TYR A 157 -7.46 -15.41 -0.49
N GLY A 158 -6.37 -15.85 0.12
CA GLY A 158 -5.39 -16.74 -0.47
C GLY A 158 -3.98 -16.26 -0.19
N ARG A 159 -3.03 -16.75 -0.97
CA ARG A 159 -1.59 -16.55 -0.74
C ARG A 159 -0.98 -15.85 -1.95
N TRP A 160 -0.06 -14.92 -1.71
CA TRP A 160 0.62 -14.17 -2.76
C TRP A 160 2.09 -13.95 -2.43
N ILE A 161 2.89 -13.64 -3.45
CA ILE A 161 4.24 -13.09 -3.25
C ILE A 161 4.06 -11.61 -2.92
N ASP A 162 4.43 -11.24 -1.70
CA ASP A 162 4.21 -9.92 -1.10
C ASP A 162 5.36 -8.96 -1.39
N GLU A 163 6.59 -9.48 -1.36
CA GLU A 163 7.83 -8.72 -1.51
C GLU A 163 8.92 -9.61 -2.10
N PHE A 164 9.72 -9.08 -3.03
CA PHE A 164 10.98 -9.69 -3.43
C PHE A 164 12.12 -9.07 -2.63
N LEU A 165 12.92 -9.93 -2.00
CA LEU A 165 14.02 -9.52 -1.13
C LEU A 165 15.40 -9.66 -1.80
N GLY A 166 15.46 -10.37 -2.92
CA GLY A 166 16.68 -10.55 -3.71
C GLY A 166 16.78 -11.93 -4.34
N THR A 167 17.94 -12.22 -4.91
CA THR A 167 18.28 -13.51 -5.52
C THR A 167 19.35 -14.23 -4.70
N ASP A 168 19.26 -15.56 -4.64
CA ASP A 168 20.30 -16.40 -4.06
C ASP A 168 21.33 -16.84 -5.13
N PRO A 169 22.50 -17.38 -4.73
CA PRO A 169 23.52 -17.82 -5.68
C PRO A 169 23.11 -18.93 -6.65
N ALA A 170 22.01 -19.64 -6.36
CA ALA A 170 21.46 -20.66 -7.26
C ALA A 170 20.52 -20.04 -8.31
N GLY A 171 20.29 -18.72 -8.26
CA GLY A 171 19.38 -18.01 -9.15
C GLY A 171 17.92 -18.10 -8.73
N ASN A 172 17.63 -18.61 -7.53
CA ASN A 172 16.28 -18.55 -6.96
C ASN A 172 16.04 -17.18 -6.32
N PHE A 173 14.78 -16.83 -6.12
CA PHE A 173 14.38 -15.58 -5.51
C PHE A 173 14.01 -15.81 -4.06
N THR A 174 14.52 -14.97 -3.17
CA THR A 174 14.02 -14.89 -1.79
C THR A 174 12.85 -13.94 -1.78
N VAL A 175 11.69 -14.43 -1.33
CA VAL A 175 10.44 -13.68 -1.33
C VAL A 175 9.77 -13.75 0.03
N ARG A 176 9.07 -12.66 0.38
CA ARG A 176 8.04 -12.68 1.41
C ARG A 176 6.76 -13.18 0.80
N ILE A 177 6.13 -14.12 1.50
CA ILE A 177 4.81 -14.62 1.16
C ILE A 177 3.82 -14.03 2.15
N GLY A 178 2.75 -13.45 1.63
CA GLY A 178 1.58 -13.01 2.39
C GLY A 178 0.44 -13.99 2.18
N GLU A 179 -0.37 -14.22 3.21
CA GLU A 179 -1.57 -15.04 3.11
C GLU A 179 -2.69 -14.50 3.98
N MET A 180 -3.86 -14.31 3.38
CA MET A 180 -5.08 -13.94 4.06
C MET A 180 -6.05 -15.10 4.04
N GLN A 181 -6.38 -15.65 5.21
CA GLN A 181 -7.35 -16.71 5.36
C GLN A 181 -8.31 -16.37 6.51
N GLU A 182 -9.60 -16.31 6.22
CA GLU A 182 -10.65 -16.05 7.23
C GLU A 182 -10.39 -14.81 8.10
N GLY A 183 -9.83 -13.75 7.50
CA GLY A 183 -9.52 -12.49 8.19
C GLY A 183 -8.22 -12.52 9.01
N ARG A 184 -7.44 -13.61 8.94
CA ARG A 184 -6.13 -13.71 9.57
C ARG A 184 -5.03 -13.58 8.53
N TYR A 185 -4.09 -12.69 8.79
CA TYR A 185 -2.90 -12.52 7.97
C TYR A 185 -1.75 -13.36 8.51
N ARG A 186 -1.12 -14.13 7.62
CA ARG A 186 0.11 -14.86 7.87
C ARG A 186 1.19 -14.35 6.93
N THR A 187 2.42 -14.32 7.41
CA THR A 187 3.58 -14.05 6.57
C THR A 187 4.70 -15.06 6.80
N GLY A 188 5.50 -15.29 5.78
CA GLY A 188 6.62 -16.22 5.79
C GLY A 188 7.66 -15.80 4.75
N LEU A 189 8.82 -16.44 4.80
CA LEU A 189 9.89 -16.24 3.82
C LEU A 189 10.11 -17.55 3.07
N ALA A 190 10.19 -17.48 1.75
CA ALA A 190 10.42 -18.63 0.89
C ALA A 190 11.53 -18.34 -0.13
N SER A 191 12.22 -19.40 -0.52
CA SER A 191 13.01 -19.41 -1.76
C SER A 191 12.12 -19.98 -2.86
N VAL A 192 11.97 -19.22 -3.95
CA VAL A 192 11.15 -19.60 -5.11
C VAL A 192 11.98 -19.68 -6.38
N GLU A 193 11.68 -20.65 -7.21
CA GLU A 193 12.23 -20.75 -8.56
C GLU A 193 11.24 -20.21 -9.57
N ARG A 194 11.74 -19.70 -10.70
CA ARG A 194 10.90 -19.29 -11.83
C ARG A 194 10.26 -20.51 -12.50
N THR A 195 9.07 -20.30 -13.03
CA THR A 195 8.32 -21.25 -13.86
C THR A 195 7.85 -20.52 -15.13
N SER A 196 7.29 -21.23 -16.10
CA SER A 196 6.77 -20.62 -17.33
C SER A 196 5.62 -19.62 -17.12
N THR A 197 5.00 -19.59 -15.93
CA THR A 197 3.80 -18.76 -15.65
C THR A 197 3.93 -17.91 -14.39
N GLY A 198 5.07 -17.94 -13.71
CA GLY A 198 5.28 -17.29 -12.42
C GLY A 198 6.35 -18.01 -11.60
N PHE A 199 6.05 -18.39 -10.36
CA PHE A 199 7.04 -18.92 -9.42
C PHE A 199 6.53 -20.14 -8.67
N ARG A 200 7.46 -20.96 -8.18
CA ARG A 200 7.14 -22.10 -7.31
C ARG A 200 8.06 -22.09 -6.09
N ILE A 201 7.52 -22.41 -4.92
CA ILE A 201 8.31 -22.59 -3.70
C ILE A 201 9.22 -23.80 -3.86
N VAL A 202 10.51 -23.56 -3.73
CA VAL A 202 11.55 -24.59 -3.62
C VAL A 202 11.67 -25.03 -2.17
N ARG A 203 11.71 -24.05 -1.25
CA ARG A 203 11.74 -24.29 0.18
C ARG A 203 11.24 -23.08 0.97
N TRP A 204 10.66 -23.35 2.13
CA TRP A 204 10.45 -22.34 3.14
C TRP A 204 11.77 -22.01 3.85
N ILE A 205 12.06 -20.73 3.99
CA ILE A 205 13.13 -20.22 4.86
C ILE A 205 12.55 -20.03 6.26
N ASN A 206 11.43 -19.30 6.34
CA ASN A 206 10.60 -19.17 7.53
C ASN A 206 9.16 -19.56 7.14
N PRO A 207 8.53 -20.52 7.82
CA PRO A 207 7.16 -20.92 7.50
C PRO A 207 6.16 -19.78 7.78
N LEU A 208 4.99 -19.86 7.16
CA LEU A 208 3.89 -18.93 7.41
C LEU A 208 3.53 -18.93 8.89
N THR A 209 3.61 -17.74 9.49
CA THR A 209 3.23 -17.50 10.87
C THR A 209 2.19 -16.40 10.90
N GLU A 210 1.16 -16.56 11.73
CA GLU A 210 0.17 -15.50 11.96
C GLU A 210 0.89 -14.27 12.50
N VAL A 211 0.71 -13.15 11.80
CA VAL A 211 1.19 -11.87 12.29
C VAL A 211 0.17 -11.45 13.33
N GLY A 212 0.52 -11.60 14.62
CA GLY A 212 -0.21 -10.93 15.69
C GLY A 212 -0.26 -9.42 15.41
N PRO A 213 -1.17 -8.65 16.04
CA PRO A 213 -1.29 -7.22 15.77
C PRO A 213 0.11 -6.60 15.77
N THR A 214 0.51 -6.03 14.63
CA THR A 214 1.80 -5.35 14.47
C THR A 214 1.77 -4.17 15.43
N GLU A 215 2.42 -4.31 16.59
CA GLU A 215 2.74 -3.17 17.44
C GLU A 215 3.67 -2.26 16.62
N SER A 216 3.10 -1.20 16.03
CA SER A 216 3.86 0.03 15.85
C SER A 216 4.45 0.41 17.21
N PRO A 217 5.72 0.83 17.28
CA PRO A 217 6.36 1.15 18.55
C PRO A 217 5.78 2.45 19.11
N GLU A 218 4.66 2.35 19.83
CA GLU A 218 4.19 3.18 20.95
C GLU A 218 2.69 2.96 21.17
N GLN A 219 2.30 1.90 21.90
CA GLN A 219 1.12 1.97 22.76
C GLN A 219 1.20 0.88 23.86
N PRO A 220 1.01 1.22 25.16
CA PRO A 220 1.17 0.28 26.28
C PRO A 220 0.08 -0.82 26.30
N PRO A 221 0.34 -1.95 26.96
CA PRO A 221 -0.31 -3.22 26.64
C PRO A 221 -1.73 -3.29 27.21
N ALA A 222 -2.66 -3.82 26.42
CA ALA A 222 -3.92 -4.34 26.92
C ALA A 222 -4.08 -5.81 26.50
N THR A 223 -4.07 -6.66 27.52
CA THR A 223 -4.21 -8.11 27.58
C THR A 223 -5.28 -8.74 26.66
N SER A 224 -4.84 -9.66 25.79
CA SER A 224 -5.41 -10.99 25.43
C SER A 224 -6.94 -11.25 25.44
N GLN A 225 -7.56 -11.37 24.26
CA GLN A 225 -8.17 -12.60 23.63
C GLN A 225 -9.07 -12.22 22.41
N PRO A 226 -9.19 -13.05 21.36
CA PRO A 226 -9.77 -12.66 20.06
C PRO A 226 -11.30 -12.88 19.99
N SER A 227 -12.03 -11.96 19.36
CA SER A 227 -13.45 -12.12 19.03
C SER A 227 -13.81 -11.42 17.71
N ALA A 228 -14.87 -11.89 17.04
CA ALA A 228 -15.35 -11.53 15.70
C ALA A 228 -15.82 -10.05 15.49
N ASN A 229 -15.19 -9.10 16.19
CA ASN A 229 -15.58 -7.69 16.29
C ASN A 229 -14.47 -6.72 15.83
N MET A 230 -13.49 -7.16 15.04
CA MET A 230 -12.47 -6.23 14.55
C MET A 230 -13.02 -5.41 13.38
N ALA A 231 -13.16 -4.10 13.60
CA ALA A 231 -13.51 -3.16 12.55
C ALA A 231 -12.36 -3.07 11.54
N ILE A 232 -12.69 -3.14 10.24
CA ILE A 232 -11.78 -2.92 9.12
C ILE A 232 -11.31 -1.47 9.12
N VAL A 233 -12.24 -0.54 9.28
CA VAL A 233 -11.95 0.89 9.35
C VAL A 233 -13.03 1.59 10.16
N ARG A 234 -12.63 2.60 10.93
CA ARG A 234 -13.54 3.55 11.58
C ARG A 234 -13.11 4.95 11.20
N TYR A 235 -14.05 5.77 10.74
CA TYR A 235 -13.77 7.14 10.34
C TYR A 235 -14.94 8.06 10.67
N LEU A 236 -14.62 9.33 10.86
CA LEU A 236 -15.57 10.42 10.98
C LEU A 236 -15.98 10.94 9.60
N ALA A 237 -17.29 11.08 9.36
CA ALA A 237 -17.83 11.61 8.11
C ALA A 237 -18.81 12.75 8.37
N ALA A 238 -18.66 13.85 7.64
CA ALA A 238 -19.54 14.99 7.64
C ALA A 238 -20.48 14.92 6.44
N ILE A 239 -21.64 14.30 6.62
CA ILE A 239 -22.65 14.17 5.56
C ILE A 239 -23.35 15.50 5.32
N THR A 240 -23.25 15.98 4.09
CA THR A 240 -23.82 17.25 3.60
C THR A 240 -24.67 17.03 2.35
N ASP A 241 -25.23 18.11 1.79
CA ASP A 241 -25.99 18.04 0.53
C ASP A 241 -25.19 17.56 -0.68
N VAL A 242 -23.86 17.68 -0.65
CA VAL A 242 -22.97 17.21 -1.72
C VAL A 242 -22.89 15.69 -1.77
N ASP A 243 -23.10 15.02 -0.64
CA ASP A 243 -23.02 13.56 -0.50
C ASP A 243 -24.36 12.88 -0.81
N ARG A 244 -25.45 13.66 -0.80
CA ARG A 244 -26.82 13.23 -1.16
C ARG A 244 -27.11 13.32 -2.65
N ARG A 245 -26.10 13.57 -3.47
CA ARG A 245 -26.24 13.71 -4.92
C ARG A 245 -25.16 12.93 -5.62
N SER A 246 -25.55 12.15 -6.63
CA SER A 246 -24.60 11.49 -7.51
C SER A 246 -23.74 12.53 -8.24
N SER A 247 -22.67 12.08 -8.90
CA SER A 247 -21.88 12.92 -9.80
C SER A 247 -22.67 13.53 -10.97
N SER A 248 -23.85 13.00 -11.29
CA SER A 248 -24.78 13.54 -12.29
C SER A 248 -25.87 14.45 -11.69
N GLY A 249 -25.81 14.73 -10.38
CA GLY A 249 -26.73 15.63 -9.67
C GLY A 249 -28.04 14.98 -9.21
N VAL A 250 -28.22 13.68 -9.44
CA VAL A 250 -29.41 12.92 -9.05
C VAL A 250 -29.43 12.72 -7.53
N PRO A 251 -30.54 12.99 -6.83
CA PRO A 251 -30.65 12.72 -5.40
C PRO A 251 -30.44 11.24 -5.05
N LEU A 252 -29.64 10.98 -4.02
CA LEU A 252 -29.40 9.66 -3.45
C LEU A 252 -30.27 9.47 -2.20
N THR A 253 -31.01 8.36 -2.14
CA THR A 253 -31.95 8.07 -1.04
C THR A 253 -31.49 6.94 -0.13
N GLU A 254 -30.59 6.10 -0.60
CA GLU A 254 -30.06 4.97 0.16
C GLU A 254 -28.78 5.35 0.93
N LEU A 255 -28.67 4.92 2.18
CA LEU A 255 -27.51 5.23 3.04
C LEU A 255 -26.19 4.76 2.43
N LYS A 256 -26.19 3.56 1.85
CA LYS A 256 -25.04 2.98 1.17
C LYS A 256 -24.55 3.82 -0.02
N ASP A 257 -25.47 4.44 -0.76
CA ASP A 257 -25.13 5.29 -1.90
C ASP A 257 -24.56 6.62 -1.41
N ILE A 258 -25.14 7.19 -0.35
CA ILE A 258 -24.66 8.41 0.29
C ILE A 258 -23.25 8.20 0.87
N LEU A 259 -22.99 7.09 1.56
CA LEU A 259 -21.66 6.75 2.10
C LEU A 259 -20.63 6.52 0.98
N ALA A 260 -21.02 5.85 -0.11
CA ALA A 260 -20.14 5.66 -1.26
C ALA A 260 -19.80 6.99 -1.96
N GLN A 261 -20.79 7.88 -2.08
CA GLN A 261 -20.62 9.21 -2.66
C GLN A 261 -19.76 10.13 -1.77
N ASP A 262 -19.97 10.09 -0.46
CA ASP A 262 -19.14 10.77 0.55
C ASP A 262 -17.66 10.36 0.42
N ARG A 263 -17.36 9.06 0.44
CA ARG A 263 -15.98 8.60 0.24
C ARG A 263 -15.42 8.89 -1.15
N ALA A 264 -16.27 8.96 -2.18
CA ALA A 264 -15.84 9.44 -3.49
C ALA A 264 -15.53 10.95 -3.47
N ASN A 265 -16.28 11.75 -2.73
CA ASN A 265 -16.02 13.18 -2.57
C ASN A 265 -14.69 13.42 -1.87
N VAL A 266 -14.40 12.66 -0.80
CA VAL A 266 -13.13 12.73 -0.06
C VAL A 266 -11.94 12.28 -0.91
N HIS A 267 -12.00 11.09 -1.51
CA HIS A 267 -10.82 10.45 -2.10
C HIS A 267 -10.66 10.62 -3.61
N ARG A 268 -11.74 10.94 -4.33
CA ARG A 268 -11.72 11.07 -5.80
C ARG A 268 -11.91 12.49 -6.29
N PHE A 269 -12.85 13.23 -5.69
CA PHE A 269 -13.24 14.55 -6.20
C PHE A 269 -12.60 15.72 -5.45
N GLY A 270 -11.84 15.46 -4.37
CA GLY A 270 -11.18 16.49 -3.57
C GLY A 270 -12.18 17.46 -2.90
N ARG A 271 -13.42 17.02 -2.68
CA ARG A 271 -14.53 17.81 -2.12
C ARG A 271 -14.74 17.53 -0.63
N ARG A 272 -13.66 17.30 0.11
CA ARG A 272 -13.70 16.98 1.54
C ARG A 272 -14.38 18.08 2.34
N GLN A 273 -15.29 17.70 3.22
CA GLN A 273 -16.03 18.60 4.09
C GLN A 273 -15.28 18.81 5.41
N ARG A 274 -15.61 19.92 6.08
CA ARG A 274 -15.05 20.23 7.41
C ARG A 274 -15.62 19.24 8.43
N GLY A 275 -14.76 18.39 8.97
CA GLY A 275 -15.14 17.33 9.91
C GLY A 275 -14.93 15.92 9.36
N ASP A 276 -14.59 15.77 8.07
CA ASP A 276 -14.20 14.47 7.53
C ASP A 276 -12.80 14.07 7.98
N GLU A 277 -12.69 12.82 8.40
CA GLU A 277 -11.42 12.11 8.51
C GLU A 277 -11.07 11.45 7.18
N LEU A 278 -9.77 11.46 6.87
CA LEU A 278 -9.21 10.61 5.83
C LEU A 278 -9.18 9.18 6.34
N ASP A 279 -9.43 8.24 5.43
CA ASP A 279 -9.35 6.82 5.69
C ASP A 279 -8.56 6.14 4.58
N SER A 280 -7.74 5.16 4.92
CA SER A 280 -6.93 4.43 3.92
C SER A 280 -7.74 3.41 3.12
N TYR A 281 -8.96 3.09 3.55
CA TYR A 281 -9.76 2.00 3.01
C TYR A 281 -10.56 2.40 1.76
N PHE A 282 -11.30 3.51 1.76
CA PHE A 282 -12.19 3.87 0.67
C PHE A 282 -11.55 4.70 -0.46
N THR A 283 -10.23 4.58 -0.63
CA THR A 283 -9.44 5.27 -1.67
C THR A 283 -9.78 4.77 -3.08
N THR A 284 -10.18 3.50 -3.23
CA THR A 284 -10.51 2.88 -4.53
C THR A 284 -12.02 2.85 -4.84
N PRO A 285 -12.44 2.85 -6.13
CA PRO A 285 -13.86 2.67 -6.48
C PRO A 285 -14.43 1.33 -6.00
N ALA A 286 -13.63 0.27 -6.02
CA ALA A 286 -14.05 -1.06 -5.61
C ALA A 286 -14.39 -1.11 -4.12
N HIS A 287 -13.60 -0.47 -3.26
CA HIS A 287 -13.91 -0.41 -1.83
C HIS A 287 -15.17 0.41 -1.57
N ARG A 288 -15.42 1.49 -2.33
CA ARG A 288 -16.68 2.24 -2.24
C ARG A 288 -17.88 1.44 -2.73
N GLU A 289 -17.69 0.52 -3.67
CA GLU A 289 -18.74 -0.40 -4.12
C GLU A 289 -19.12 -1.44 -3.05
N LEU A 290 -18.24 -1.72 -2.07
CA LEU A 290 -18.54 -2.67 -0.99
C LEU A 290 -19.76 -2.25 -0.16
N PHE A 291 -20.04 -0.95 -0.02
CA PHE A 291 -21.27 -0.48 0.63
C PHE A 291 -22.54 -1.09 0.02
N GLN A 292 -22.51 -1.48 -1.26
CA GLN A 292 -23.64 -2.11 -1.94
C GLN A 292 -23.91 -3.54 -1.49
N ARG A 293 -22.91 -4.20 -0.91
CA ARG A 293 -22.92 -5.63 -0.57
C ARG A 293 -23.02 -5.87 0.94
N LEU A 294 -22.67 -4.87 1.75
CA LEU A 294 -22.69 -4.95 3.21
C LEU A 294 -24.04 -4.56 3.81
N ARG A 295 -24.38 -5.17 4.95
CA ARG A 295 -25.56 -4.78 5.72
C ARG A 295 -25.27 -3.47 6.46
N VAL A 296 -26.17 -2.49 6.35
CA VAL A 296 -26.02 -1.21 7.06
C VAL A 296 -26.90 -1.20 8.30
N SER A 297 -26.28 -1.00 9.46
CA SER A 297 -26.93 -0.78 10.75
C SER A 297 -26.83 0.70 11.10
N CYS A 298 -27.98 1.36 11.27
CA CYS A 298 -28.06 2.78 11.60
C CYS A 298 -29.34 3.06 12.39
N PRO A 299 -29.30 3.83 13.50
CA PRO A 299 -30.50 4.25 14.21
C PRO A 299 -31.47 5.01 13.28
N LEU A 300 -32.77 4.69 13.33
CA LEU A 300 -33.78 5.22 12.39
C LEU A 300 -33.78 6.75 12.29
N LYS A 301 -33.74 7.45 13.42
CA LYS A 301 -33.71 8.93 13.45
C LYS A 301 -32.43 9.51 12.84
N LEU A 302 -31.30 8.82 12.99
CA LEU A 302 -30.03 9.22 12.40
C LEU A 302 -30.07 8.97 10.89
N ALA A 303 -30.58 7.81 10.46
CA ALA A 303 -30.75 7.48 9.05
C ALA A 303 -31.62 8.51 8.30
N GLU A 304 -32.71 8.98 8.92
CA GLU A 304 -33.54 10.07 8.38
C GLU A 304 -32.75 11.37 8.21
N ARG A 305 -31.96 11.77 9.22
CA ARG A 305 -31.13 12.97 9.15
C ARG A 305 -30.00 12.86 8.12
N ILE A 306 -29.40 11.69 7.96
CA ILE A 306 -28.40 11.44 6.91
C ILE A 306 -29.04 11.66 5.53
N ARG A 307 -30.26 11.15 5.31
CA ARG A 307 -30.98 11.26 4.02
C ARG A 307 -31.50 12.67 3.73
N THR A 308 -32.08 13.35 4.70
CA THR A 308 -32.90 14.57 4.45
C THR A 308 -32.59 15.75 5.37
N GLY A 309 -31.65 15.61 6.31
CA GLY A 309 -31.32 16.63 7.31
C GLY A 309 -30.35 17.70 6.81
N GLY A 310 -29.91 18.57 7.72
CA GLY A 310 -28.76 19.48 7.48
C GLY A 310 -27.42 18.71 7.50
N ASN A 311 -26.33 19.40 7.84
CA ASN A 311 -25.04 18.73 8.01
C ASN A 311 -25.10 17.77 9.22
N VAL A 312 -24.68 16.52 9.03
CA VAL A 312 -24.66 15.49 10.08
C VAL A 312 -23.26 14.92 10.20
N LEU A 313 -22.74 14.87 11.42
CA LEU A 313 -21.46 14.25 11.70
C LEU A 313 -21.68 12.84 12.25
N ILE A 314 -21.06 11.84 11.65
CA ILE A 314 -21.25 10.43 11.99
C ILE A 314 -19.92 9.70 12.13
N PHE A 315 -19.89 8.71 13.00
CA PHE A 315 -18.88 7.67 12.94
C PHE A 315 -19.39 6.54 12.06
N VAL A 316 -18.55 6.12 11.11
CA VAL A 316 -18.82 4.95 10.28
C VAL A 316 -17.78 3.91 10.63
N THR A 317 -18.25 2.76 11.11
CA THR A 317 -17.42 1.61 11.43
C THR A 317 -17.74 0.48 10.47
N VAL A 318 -16.74 0.05 9.70
CA VAL A 318 -16.88 -1.00 8.71
C VAL A 318 -16.35 -2.29 9.29
N TYR A 319 -17.14 -3.35 9.19
CA TYR A 319 -16.77 -4.72 9.52
C TYR A 319 -16.79 -5.57 8.25
N PRO A 320 -16.22 -6.79 8.29
CA PRO A 320 -16.24 -7.69 7.12
C PRO A 320 -17.64 -8.00 6.58
N ASP A 321 -18.67 -7.97 7.43
CA ASP A 321 -20.03 -8.38 7.08
C ASP A 321 -21.07 -7.24 7.16
N ARG A 322 -20.73 -6.11 7.77
CA ARG A 322 -21.67 -5.00 8.04
C ARG A 322 -20.98 -3.65 8.15
N VAL A 323 -21.78 -2.59 8.11
CA VAL A 323 -21.40 -1.23 8.42
C VAL A 323 -22.28 -0.75 9.56
N GLU A 324 -21.69 -0.18 10.60
CA GLU A 324 -22.39 0.44 11.72
C GLU A 324 -22.19 1.95 11.66
N ILE A 325 -23.30 2.68 11.82
CA ILE A 325 -23.32 4.14 11.77
C ILE A 325 -23.84 4.67 13.10
N GLU A 326 -23.03 5.51 13.73
CA GLU A 326 -23.34 6.17 14.99
C GLU A 326 -23.24 7.69 14.83
N GLU A 327 -24.01 8.43 15.62
CA GLU A 327 -23.89 9.88 15.64
C GLU A 327 -22.62 10.28 16.39
N ALA A 328 -21.84 11.19 15.80
CA ALA A 328 -20.69 11.76 16.48
C ALA A 328 -21.16 12.81 17.52
N PRO A 329 -20.46 12.93 18.67
CA PRO A 329 -20.85 13.82 19.77
C PRO A 329 -20.78 15.32 19.43
#